data_AF-A0AAW0JWK5-F1
#
_entry.id   AF-A0AAW0JWK5-F1
#
_cell.length_a   1.000
_cell.length_b   1.000
_cell.length_c   1.000
_cell.angle_alpha   90.00
_cell.angle_beta   90.00
_cell.angle_gamma   90.00
#
_symmetry.space_group_name_H-M   'P 1'
#
loop_
_entity.id
_entity.type
_entity.pdbx_description
1 polymer ?
#
loop_
_entity_poly.entity_id
_entity_poly.type
_entity_poly.pdbx_seq_one_letter_code
_entity_poly.pdbx_strand_id
1 'polypeptide(L)'
;MLRVSRAVTPEPVACQLSSWSEWTDCFPCQDMKYRHRSLLQPSKFGGAICSGDIWDEARCNSPTPCLRQAQCGQDFQCKETGRCLKRHLVCNGDNDCLDGSDEDNCEDAVVTEDDCHQYDPIPGSERAALGYLKEPQGTFKPTRYNILTQEEALSVYDAKYYGGQCETVYNGEWRKLQYDPVCERLYYGDDEKYFRKPYNFLKYHFEGLADTLSSSEFYDDANELLSKTKNGASLSGGISFGIGPPKVPVTLSLNVSGSLTSSFVNQLSKYNEKRFGFMRVSTKVQTAHFKMRRHNIVLDEGMLQSLMELPEQFNYGMYAKFINDYGTHYITSGTMGGIYEYVLVLDKEKMSAAPQAQDKATQHGTESIGFGTLV
;
A
#
# COMPACT_ATOMS: atom_id res chain seq x y z
N MET A 1 -17.26 4.41 -53.83
CA MET A 1 -18.09 4.02 -52.66
C MET A 1 -17.17 3.86 -51.46
N LEU A 2 -17.36 4.61 -50.39
CA LEU A 2 -16.63 4.39 -49.13
C LEU A 2 -17.30 3.22 -48.39
N ARG A 3 -16.56 2.14 -48.15
CA ARG A 3 -16.99 1.09 -47.22
C ARG A 3 -16.87 1.63 -45.80
N VAL A 4 -17.97 2.12 -45.24
CA VAL A 4 -18.08 2.31 -43.78
C VAL A 4 -17.90 0.93 -43.14
N SER A 5 -16.80 0.74 -42.43
CA SER A 5 -16.56 -0.43 -41.59
C SER A 5 -17.56 -0.41 -40.43
N ARG A 6 -18.70 -1.08 -40.65
CA ARG A 6 -19.76 -1.25 -39.65
C ARG A 6 -19.14 -1.76 -38.36
N ALA A 7 -19.16 -0.94 -37.31
CA ALA A 7 -18.60 -1.30 -36.02
C ALA A 7 -19.30 -2.58 -35.52
N VAL A 8 -18.53 -3.67 -35.41
CA VAL A 8 -19.04 -4.94 -34.89
C VAL A 8 -19.14 -4.78 -33.38
N THR A 9 -20.34 -4.46 -32.90
CA THR A 9 -20.67 -4.53 -31.47
C THR A 9 -20.60 -6.01 -31.07
N PRO A 10 -19.63 -6.44 -30.24
CA PRO A 10 -19.55 -7.82 -29.80
C PRO A 10 -20.76 -8.19 -28.93
N GLU A 11 -21.18 -9.44 -29.00
CA GLU A 11 -22.35 -9.91 -28.26
C GLU A 11 -22.10 -9.92 -26.73
N PRO A 12 -23.12 -9.60 -25.91
CA PRO A 12 -22.98 -9.56 -24.45
C PRO A 12 -22.73 -10.97 -23.89
N VAL A 13 -21.59 -11.17 -23.25
CA VAL A 13 -21.25 -12.46 -22.62
C VAL A 13 -21.58 -12.38 -21.14
N ALA A 14 -22.57 -13.16 -20.70
CA ALA A 14 -22.95 -13.26 -19.29
C ALA A 14 -21.84 -13.92 -18.45
N CYS A 15 -21.77 -13.51 -17.18
CA CYS A 15 -20.84 -14.07 -16.21
C CYS A 15 -21.24 -15.51 -15.81
N GLN A 16 -20.25 -16.39 -15.61
CA GLN A 16 -20.44 -17.78 -15.20
C GLN A 16 -19.44 -18.15 -14.09
N LEU A 17 -19.96 -18.77 -13.03
CA LEU A 17 -19.18 -19.36 -11.94
C LEU A 17 -19.36 -20.89 -11.96
N SER A 18 -18.38 -21.62 -11.42
CA SER A 18 -18.53 -23.05 -11.18
C SER A 18 -19.55 -23.34 -10.07
N SER A 19 -19.91 -24.61 -9.92
CA SER A 19 -20.44 -25.10 -8.65
C SER A 19 -19.47 -24.79 -7.50
N TRP A 20 -20.03 -24.71 -6.28
CA TRP A 20 -19.23 -24.70 -5.07
C TRP A 20 -18.39 -25.97 -4.93
N SER A 21 -17.22 -25.84 -4.31
CA SER A 21 -16.50 -26.98 -3.73
C SER A 21 -17.32 -27.61 -2.61
N GLU A 22 -16.94 -28.84 -2.23
CA GLU A 22 -17.29 -29.35 -0.92
C GLU A 22 -16.79 -28.41 0.18
N TRP A 23 -17.42 -28.51 1.35
CA TRP A 23 -16.97 -27.81 2.56
C TRP A 23 -15.67 -28.42 3.07
N THR A 24 -14.82 -27.59 3.68
CA THR A 24 -13.76 -28.08 4.57
C THR A 24 -14.35 -28.79 5.80
N ASP A 25 -13.48 -29.54 6.48
CA ASP A 25 -13.65 -29.82 7.90
C ASP A 25 -13.82 -28.52 8.73
N CYS A 26 -14.31 -28.68 9.95
CA CYS A 26 -14.53 -27.57 10.87
C CYS A 26 -13.22 -27.16 11.57
N PHE A 27 -12.83 -25.90 11.47
CA PHE A 27 -11.61 -25.37 12.10
C PHE A 27 -11.85 -25.05 13.58
N PRO A 28 -11.27 -25.81 14.54
CA PRO A 28 -11.72 -25.75 15.94
C PRO A 28 -11.43 -24.44 16.68
N CYS A 29 -10.49 -23.65 16.18
CA CYS A 29 -10.11 -22.37 16.77
C CYS A 29 -10.93 -21.18 16.23
N GLN A 30 -11.75 -21.42 15.19
CA GLN A 30 -12.65 -20.44 14.58
C GLN A 30 -14.13 -20.85 14.74
N ASP A 31 -14.42 -22.14 14.93
CA ASP A 31 -15.75 -22.77 14.76
C ASP A 31 -16.42 -22.39 13.42
N MET A 32 -15.58 -22.34 12.38
CA MET A 32 -15.93 -22.02 10.99
C MET A 32 -15.45 -23.11 10.03
N LYS A 33 -16.14 -23.22 8.90
CA LYS A 33 -15.77 -24.04 7.74
C LYS A 33 -15.96 -23.22 6.46
N TYR A 34 -15.22 -23.58 5.41
CA TYR A 34 -15.07 -22.77 4.21
C TYR A 34 -15.34 -23.56 2.94
N ARG A 35 -15.71 -22.86 1.87
CA ARG A 35 -15.79 -23.39 0.51
C ARG A 35 -15.51 -22.29 -0.51
N HIS A 36 -15.24 -22.67 -1.75
CA HIS A 36 -14.94 -21.73 -2.83
C HIS A 36 -15.58 -22.17 -4.16
N ARG A 37 -15.62 -21.27 -5.13
CA ARG A 37 -16.00 -21.55 -6.52
C ARG A 37 -15.15 -20.71 -7.48
N SER A 38 -14.81 -21.27 -8.63
CA SER A 38 -14.00 -20.58 -9.64
C SER A 38 -14.88 -19.73 -10.55
N LEU A 39 -14.40 -18.54 -10.91
CA LEU A 39 -14.98 -17.74 -11.99
C LEU A 39 -14.52 -18.35 -13.33
N LEU A 40 -15.48 -18.88 -14.11
CA LEU A 40 -15.22 -19.56 -15.38
C LEU A 40 -15.21 -18.58 -16.55
N GLN A 41 -16.10 -17.59 -16.52
CA GLN A 41 -16.23 -16.56 -17.55
C GLN A 41 -16.70 -15.25 -16.89
N PRO A 42 -15.96 -14.13 -17.01
CA PRO A 42 -16.42 -12.84 -16.49
C PRO A 42 -17.49 -12.23 -17.40
N SER A 43 -18.31 -11.32 -16.88
CA SER A 43 -19.21 -10.50 -17.71
C SER A 43 -18.40 -9.67 -18.73
N LYS A 44 -18.73 -9.78 -20.02
CA LYS A 44 -18.12 -8.96 -21.09
C LYS A 44 -19.21 -8.24 -21.89
N PHE A 45 -18.88 -7.06 -22.42
CA PHE A 45 -19.71 -6.31 -23.37
C PHE A 45 -21.15 -6.02 -22.90
N GLY A 46 -21.33 -5.76 -21.59
CA GLY A 46 -22.65 -5.48 -21.00
C GLY A 46 -23.48 -6.73 -20.68
N GLY A 47 -22.94 -7.94 -20.81
CA GLY A 47 -23.57 -9.15 -20.30
C GLY A 47 -23.72 -9.14 -18.77
N ALA A 48 -24.71 -9.88 -18.25
CA ALA A 48 -25.08 -9.87 -16.84
C ALA A 48 -23.91 -10.23 -15.91
N ILE A 49 -23.76 -9.46 -14.83
CA ILE A 49 -22.80 -9.74 -13.75
C ILE A 49 -23.22 -10.97 -12.93
N CYS A 50 -22.25 -11.66 -12.33
CA CYS A 50 -22.51 -12.71 -11.36
C CYS A 50 -23.03 -12.10 -10.05
N SER A 51 -23.98 -12.77 -9.38
CA SER A 51 -24.44 -12.40 -8.05
C SER A 51 -23.81 -13.31 -6.98
N GLY A 52 -23.20 -12.69 -5.97
CA GLY A 52 -22.52 -13.36 -4.86
C GLY A 52 -21.10 -13.82 -5.20
N ASP A 53 -20.31 -14.03 -4.15
CA ASP A 53 -18.85 -14.05 -4.19
C ASP A 53 -18.25 -15.42 -4.56
N ILE A 54 -16.92 -15.49 -4.66
CA ILE A 54 -16.15 -16.71 -5.00
C ILE A 54 -15.74 -17.54 -3.78
N TRP A 55 -15.94 -17.02 -2.57
CA TRP A 55 -15.71 -17.69 -1.29
C TRP A 55 -17.01 -17.69 -0.48
N ASP A 56 -17.17 -18.65 0.42
CA ASP A 56 -18.29 -18.72 1.36
C ASP A 56 -17.83 -19.39 2.65
N GLU A 57 -18.34 -18.91 3.78
CA GLU A 57 -17.92 -19.31 5.13
C GLU A 57 -19.14 -19.52 6.03
N ALA A 58 -19.13 -20.60 6.80
CA ALA A 58 -20.27 -20.99 7.63
C ALA A 58 -19.80 -21.50 8.99
N ARG A 59 -20.58 -21.20 10.03
CA ARG A 59 -20.36 -21.72 11.37
C ARG A 59 -20.51 -23.25 11.41
N CYS A 60 -19.71 -23.89 12.24
CA CYS A 60 -19.78 -25.31 12.53
C CYS A 60 -19.32 -25.53 13.98
N ASN A 61 -19.81 -26.58 14.62
CA ASN A 61 -19.39 -26.91 15.98
C ASN A 61 -18.34 -28.00 15.89
N SER A 62 -17.10 -27.70 16.25
CA SER A 62 -16.03 -28.70 16.30
C SER A 62 -16.18 -29.63 17.52
N PRO A 63 -16.02 -30.97 17.38
CA PRO A 63 -16.02 -31.89 18.52
C PRO A 63 -14.64 -32.03 19.17
N THR A 64 -13.59 -31.56 18.49
CA THR A 64 -12.20 -31.52 18.93
C THR A 64 -11.89 -30.16 19.57
N PRO A 65 -11.21 -30.08 20.72
CA PRO A 65 -10.84 -28.80 21.31
C PRO A 65 -9.80 -28.07 20.44
N CYS A 66 -9.89 -26.73 20.40
CA CYS A 66 -8.84 -25.89 19.82
C CYS A 66 -7.52 -26.04 20.61
N LEU A 67 -6.56 -26.75 20.01
CA LEU A 67 -5.20 -26.84 20.54
C LEU A 67 -4.34 -25.70 19.97
N ARG A 68 -4.53 -24.46 20.47
CA ARG A 68 -3.50 -23.41 20.37
C ARG A 68 -2.26 -23.91 21.14
N GLN A 69 -1.36 -24.61 20.44
CA GLN A 69 -0.10 -25.06 21.04
C GLN A 69 0.76 -23.84 21.39
N ALA A 70 1.36 -23.84 22.58
CA ALA A 70 2.28 -22.77 23.00
C ALA A 70 3.63 -22.92 22.27
N GLN A 71 3.69 -22.46 21.01
CA GLN A 71 4.83 -22.67 20.11
C GLN A 71 6.13 -21.98 20.56
N CYS A 72 6.06 -21.02 21.49
CA CYS A 72 7.19 -20.19 21.91
C CYS A 72 8.19 -20.91 22.85
N GLY A 73 7.81 -22.03 23.48
CA GLY A 73 8.72 -22.91 24.23
C GLY A 73 9.36 -22.28 25.48
N GLN A 74 10.48 -21.58 25.34
CA GLN A 74 11.14 -20.81 26.41
C GLN A 74 11.00 -19.29 26.26
N ASP A 75 10.47 -18.83 25.13
CA ASP A 75 10.14 -17.43 24.90
C ASP A 75 8.79 -17.08 25.54
N PHE A 76 8.51 -15.79 25.72
CA PHE A 76 7.20 -15.28 26.12
C PHE A 76 6.21 -15.37 24.94
N GLN A 77 4.91 -15.37 25.23
CA GLN A 77 3.85 -15.47 24.21
C GLN A 77 2.73 -14.46 24.49
N CYS A 78 2.45 -13.59 23.52
CA CYS A 78 1.33 -12.64 23.59
C CYS A 78 -0.02 -13.40 23.70
N LYS A 79 -0.91 -12.94 24.57
CA LYS A 79 -2.12 -13.69 25.01
C LYS A 79 -3.10 -13.97 23.85
N GLU A 80 -3.44 -12.94 23.08
CA GLU A 80 -4.47 -13.04 22.03
C GLU A 80 -3.91 -13.54 20.68
N THR A 81 -2.71 -13.09 20.32
CA THR A 81 -2.15 -13.24 18.97
C THR A 81 -1.10 -14.33 18.85
N GLY A 82 -0.55 -14.80 19.98
CA GLY A 82 0.40 -15.90 20.02
C GLY A 82 1.81 -15.57 19.51
N ARG A 83 2.12 -14.29 19.23
CA ARG A 83 3.48 -13.80 18.90
C ARG A 83 4.48 -14.22 20.00
N CYS A 84 5.65 -14.69 19.58
CA CYS A 84 6.72 -15.12 20.50
C CYS A 84 7.75 -14.00 20.73
N LEU A 85 7.91 -13.55 21.97
CA LEU A 85 8.86 -12.51 22.37
C LEU A 85 10.00 -13.08 23.22
N LYS A 86 11.22 -12.57 23.05
CA LYS A 86 12.33 -12.94 23.94
C LYS A 86 12.09 -12.40 25.34
N ARG A 87 12.40 -13.17 26.38
CA ARG A 87 12.17 -12.79 27.79
C ARG A 87 12.88 -11.52 28.30
N HIS A 88 13.71 -10.86 27.49
CA HIS A 88 14.25 -9.52 27.78
C HIS A 88 13.40 -8.38 27.17
N LEU A 89 12.28 -8.73 26.53
CA LEU A 89 11.27 -7.83 25.96
C LEU A 89 9.95 -7.91 26.75
N VAL A 90 10.04 -8.28 28.03
CA VAL A 90 8.91 -8.37 28.95
C VAL A 90 9.24 -7.44 30.10
N CYS A 91 8.36 -6.49 30.39
CA CYS A 91 8.62 -5.36 31.29
C CYS A 91 9.83 -4.51 30.88
N ASN A 92 9.93 -4.14 29.59
CA ASN A 92 11.01 -3.31 29.05
C ASN A 92 10.61 -1.84 28.77
N GLY A 93 9.33 -1.47 28.90
CA GLY A 93 8.80 -0.14 28.61
C GLY A 93 8.39 0.11 27.14
N ASP A 94 8.63 -0.84 26.23
CA ASP A 94 8.10 -0.86 24.87
C ASP A 94 6.96 -1.88 24.77
N ASN A 95 5.93 -1.56 23.99
CA ASN A 95 4.81 -2.46 23.74
C ASN A 95 5.08 -3.31 22.47
N ASP A 96 5.77 -4.45 22.62
CA ASP A 96 6.14 -5.37 21.55
C ASP A 96 5.02 -6.42 21.24
N CYS A 97 3.98 -6.57 22.07
CA CYS A 97 2.70 -7.26 21.78
C CYS A 97 1.56 -6.28 21.46
N LEU A 98 0.67 -6.57 20.49
CA LEU A 98 -0.51 -5.74 20.20
C LEU A 98 -1.52 -5.66 21.36
N ASP A 99 -1.52 -6.65 22.25
CA ASP A 99 -2.43 -6.74 23.41
C ASP A 99 -1.85 -6.19 24.73
N GLY A 100 -0.60 -5.70 24.73
CA GLY A 100 0.11 -5.18 25.91
C GLY A 100 0.44 -6.22 26.98
N SER A 101 0.34 -7.51 26.65
CA SER A 101 0.50 -8.58 27.63
C SER A 101 1.94 -8.84 28.11
N ASP A 102 2.91 -8.25 27.42
CA ASP A 102 4.34 -8.18 27.75
C ASP A 102 4.67 -7.10 28.80
N GLU A 103 3.89 -6.02 28.88
CA GLU A 103 4.02 -4.95 29.89
C GLU A 103 2.98 -5.04 31.03
N ASP A 104 2.21 -6.14 31.07
CA ASP A 104 1.29 -6.47 32.16
C ASP A 104 2.04 -6.92 33.44
N ASN A 105 1.61 -6.40 34.61
CA ASN A 105 2.09 -6.81 35.94
C ASN A 105 3.59 -6.51 36.21
N CYS A 106 4.12 -5.43 35.65
CA CYS A 106 5.54 -5.04 35.73
C CYS A 106 5.92 -4.22 36.99
N GLU A 107 5.33 -4.52 38.15
CA GLU A 107 5.40 -3.65 39.35
C GLU A 107 6.81 -3.47 39.96
N ASP A 108 7.69 -4.47 39.82
CA ASP A 108 9.10 -4.43 40.27
C ASP A 108 10.09 -4.11 39.13
N ALA A 109 9.61 -3.77 37.93
CA ALA A 109 10.45 -3.61 36.75
C ALA A 109 11.17 -2.25 36.72
N VAL A 110 12.50 -2.29 36.80
CA VAL A 110 13.34 -1.12 36.52
C VAL A 110 13.53 -1.00 35.02
N VAL A 111 12.59 -0.30 34.36
CA VAL A 111 12.78 0.17 32.99
C VAL A 111 14.02 1.04 32.95
N THR A 112 15.01 0.65 32.15
CA THR A 112 16.12 1.53 31.81
C THR A 112 15.60 2.62 30.90
N GLU A 113 15.72 3.89 31.31
CA GLU A 113 15.39 5.04 30.46
C GLU A 113 16.39 5.16 29.29
N ASP A 114 16.22 4.30 28.28
CA ASP A 114 16.73 4.55 26.95
C ASP A 114 15.94 5.73 26.37
N ASP A 115 16.67 6.77 25.97
CA ASP A 115 16.21 8.07 25.45
C ASP A 115 15.38 7.99 24.14
N CYS A 116 14.81 6.83 23.82
CA CYS A 116 14.36 6.45 22.49
C CYS A 116 12.83 6.49 22.33
N HIS A 117 12.06 6.43 23.42
CA HIS A 117 10.61 6.62 23.39
C HIS A 117 10.19 8.07 23.06
N GLN A 118 11.12 9.04 23.14
CA GLN A 118 10.89 10.44 22.75
C GLN A 118 10.98 10.69 21.23
N TYR A 119 11.42 9.70 20.45
CA TYR A 119 11.62 9.85 19.00
C TYR A 119 10.52 9.19 18.20
N ASP A 120 9.89 9.97 17.31
CA ASP A 120 8.88 9.47 16.37
C ASP A 120 9.43 8.35 15.46
N PRO A 121 8.58 7.41 15.00
CA PRO A 121 8.97 6.41 14.02
C PRO A 121 9.37 7.07 12.69
N ILE A 122 10.28 6.44 11.93
CA ILE A 122 10.66 6.93 10.59
C ILE A 122 9.43 7.23 9.72
N PRO A 123 9.38 8.39 9.02
CA PRO A 123 8.24 8.74 8.18
C PRO A 123 7.96 7.68 7.11
N GLY A 124 6.68 7.31 6.96
CA GLY A 124 6.26 6.27 6.02
C GLY A 124 6.58 4.83 6.45
N SER A 125 7.08 4.60 7.68
CA SER A 125 7.25 3.27 8.29
C SER A 125 6.04 2.37 8.09
N GLU A 126 4.85 2.82 8.49
CA GLU A 126 3.58 2.11 8.29
C GLU A 126 3.37 1.80 6.80
N ARG A 127 3.48 2.79 5.91
CA ARG A 127 3.30 2.60 4.44
C ARG A 127 4.27 1.62 3.79
N ALA A 128 5.47 1.45 4.36
CA ALA A 128 6.46 0.48 3.89
C ALA A 128 6.32 -0.90 4.56
N ALA A 129 5.62 -0.99 5.70
CA ALA A 129 5.32 -2.21 6.43
C ALA A 129 3.98 -2.86 6.01
N LEU A 130 3.04 -2.02 5.58
CA LEU A 130 1.72 -2.41 5.11
C LEU A 130 1.80 -3.24 3.81
N GLY A 131 1.07 -4.36 3.76
CA GLY A 131 0.55 -4.85 2.49
C GLY A 131 -0.57 -3.94 1.99
N TYR A 132 -1.29 -3.25 2.90
CA TYR A 132 -2.15 -2.04 2.79
C TYR A 132 -3.02 -1.93 4.06
N LEU A 133 -3.89 -0.91 4.19
CA LEU A 133 -4.86 -0.82 5.29
C LEU A 133 -6.20 -0.25 4.81
N LYS A 134 -7.29 -0.99 5.04
CA LYS A 134 -8.66 -0.52 4.77
C LYS A 134 -9.20 0.29 5.95
N GLU A 135 -8.90 1.58 5.98
CA GLU A 135 -9.56 2.50 6.92
C GLU A 135 -10.97 2.91 6.45
N PRO A 136 -11.95 3.06 7.37
CA PRO A 136 -13.26 3.60 7.04
C PRO A 136 -13.22 5.14 6.98
N GLN A 137 -13.92 5.72 5.99
CA GLN A 137 -14.19 7.17 5.85
C GLN A 137 -13.02 8.08 5.39
N GLY A 138 -12.25 7.61 4.43
CA GLY A 138 -12.07 8.34 3.16
C GLY A 138 -11.39 9.71 3.18
N THR A 139 -10.05 9.72 3.26
CA THR A 139 -9.22 10.82 2.71
C THR A 139 -8.01 10.27 1.94
N PHE A 140 -7.71 10.87 0.78
CA PHE A 140 -6.41 10.89 0.04
C PHE A 140 -5.45 9.67 0.10
N LYS A 141 -5.37 8.89 -0.99
CA LYS A 141 -4.85 7.50 -1.02
C LYS A 141 -3.63 7.23 -1.93
N PRO A 142 -2.45 7.03 -1.34
CA PRO A 142 -1.35 6.17 -1.86
C PRO A 142 -0.94 5.11 -0.80
N THR A 143 -0.37 3.93 -1.09
CA THR A 143 0.32 3.37 -2.29
C THR A 143 -0.17 1.91 -2.55
N ARG A 144 0.17 1.27 -3.69
CA ARG A 144 -0.62 0.15 -4.28
C ARG A 144 0.22 -1.10 -4.63
N TYR A 145 -0.16 -2.30 -4.18
CA TYR A 145 0.66 -3.53 -4.37
C TYR A 145 -0.03 -4.85 -4.77
N ASN A 146 -1.36 -4.99 -4.75
CA ASN A 146 -1.99 -6.11 -5.46
C ASN A 146 -1.83 -5.89 -6.98
N ILE A 147 -0.99 -6.67 -7.66
CA ILE A 147 -0.64 -6.45 -9.07
C ILE A 147 -1.81 -6.59 -10.07
N LEU A 148 -2.94 -7.17 -9.64
CA LEU A 148 -4.12 -7.37 -10.49
C LEU A 148 -5.16 -6.24 -10.33
N THR A 149 -5.45 -5.85 -9.09
CA THR A 149 -6.48 -4.84 -8.78
C THR A 149 -5.93 -3.44 -8.54
N GLN A 150 -4.65 -3.34 -8.12
CA GLN A 150 -4.04 -2.13 -7.55
C GLN A 150 -4.74 -1.62 -6.27
N GLU A 151 -5.44 -2.50 -5.57
CA GLU A 151 -6.18 -2.19 -4.33
C GLU A 151 -5.41 -2.58 -3.06
N GLU A 152 -6.11 -2.52 -1.91
CA GLU A 152 -5.59 -2.33 -0.49
C GLU A 152 -5.86 -3.85 0.02
N ALA A 153 -4.79 -4.56 0.43
CA ALA A 153 -4.71 -5.74 1.32
C ALA A 153 -4.31 -5.34 2.78
N LEU A 154 -3.72 -6.18 3.64
CA LEU A 154 -3.49 -5.88 5.08
C LEU A 154 -2.00 -5.79 5.43
N SER A 155 -1.67 -5.32 6.65
CA SER A 155 -0.31 -5.27 7.20
C SER A 155 0.46 -6.59 7.03
N VAL A 156 1.71 -6.52 6.57
CA VAL A 156 2.56 -7.70 6.36
C VAL A 156 3.72 -7.71 7.36
N TYR A 157 4.43 -6.59 7.44
CA TYR A 157 5.41 -6.35 8.49
C TYR A 157 4.73 -5.64 9.65
N ASP A 158 5.21 -5.89 10.87
CA ASP A 158 4.96 -4.96 11.96
C ASP A 158 5.74 -3.64 11.71
N ALA A 159 5.03 -2.52 11.77
CA ALA A 159 5.56 -1.17 11.58
C ALA A 159 6.13 -0.55 12.88
N LYS A 160 5.73 -1.07 14.04
CA LYS A 160 5.92 -0.48 15.37
C LYS A 160 6.77 -1.36 16.30
N TYR A 161 6.90 -2.65 16.00
CA TYR A 161 7.81 -3.56 16.69
C TYR A 161 9.28 -3.09 16.61
N TYR A 162 9.88 -2.88 17.78
CA TYR A 162 11.29 -2.52 17.93
C TYR A 162 12.13 -3.69 18.44
N GLY A 163 11.55 -4.60 19.23
CA GLY A 163 12.28 -5.76 19.76
C GLY A 163 13.49 -5.36 20.58
N GLY A 164 13.33 -4.36 21.45
CA GLY A 164 14.41 -3.78 22.26
C GLY A 164 15.52 -3.07 21.48
N GLN A 165 15.34 -2.81 20.17
CA GLN A 165 16.31 -2.06 19.39
C GLN A 165 16.03 -0.55 19.43
N CYS A 166 16.95 0.22 20.00
CA CYS A 166 17.08 1.65 19.71
C CYS A 166 18.12 1.89 18.61
N GLU A 167 17.66 1.96 17.37
CA GLU A 167 18.44 2.49 16.24
C GLU A 167 17.76 3.76 15.73
N THR A 168 18.45 4.90 15.75
CA THR A 168 17.90 6.20 15.31
C THR A 168 18.44 6.62 13.94
N VAL A 169 17.66 7.41 13.21
CA VAL A 169 18.05 8.03 11.94
C VAL A 169 18.05 9.55 12.11
N TYR A 170 19.21 10.16 11.89
CA TYR A 170 19.37 11.61 11.90
C TYR A 170 18.65 12.26 10.70
N ASN A 171 17.76 13.21 11.00
CA ASN A 171 17.17 14.11 10.01
C ASN A 171 18.18 15.20 9.63
N GLY A 172 18.23 15.61 8.35
CA GLY A 172 19.03 16.75 7.91
C GLY A 172 18.38 18.12 8.18
N GLU A 173 17.05 18.18 8.17
CA GLU A 173 16.30 19.45 8.08
C GLU A 173 15.87 20.06 9.43
N TRP A 174 16.04 19.37 10.56
CA TRP A 174 15.55 19.79 11.89
C TRP A 174 15.93 21.22 12.33
N ARG A 175 17.04 21.76 11.81
CA ARG A 175 17.50 23.15 12.06
C ARG A 175 16.75 24.22 11.26
N LYS A 176 15.75 23.83 10.47
CA LYS A 176 14.79 24.72 9.82
C LYS A 176 13.94 25.37 10.91
N LEU A 177 13.95 26.70 10.97
CA LEU A 177 13.15 27.45 11.93
C LEU A 177 11.68 27.29 11.57
N GLN A 178 10.88 26.74 12.49
CA GLN A 178 9.45 26.50 12.33
C GLN A 178 8.66 27.47 13.20
N TYR A 179 7.50 27.90 12.71
CA TYR A 179 6.54 28.71 13.45
C TYR A 179 5.17 28.05 13.34
N ASP A 180 4.64 27.59 14.47
CA ASP A 180 3.27 27.11 14.57
C ASP A 180 2.36 28.29 14.99
N PRO A 181 1.46 28.78 14.12
CA PRO A 181 0.52 29.85 14.44
C PRO A 181 -0.65 29.38 15.33
N VAL A 182 -0.85 28.08 15.53
CA VAL A 182 -1.89 27.55 16.45
C VAL A 182 -1.40 27.63 17.89
N CYS A 183 -0.13 27.32 18.14
CA CYS A 183 0.51 27.45 19.45
C CYS A 183 1.30 28.75 19.66
N GLU A 184 1.31 29.67 18.68
CA GLU A 184 2.14 30.90 18.65
C GLU A 184 3.63 30.63 18.95
N ARG A 185 4.14 29.47 18.52
CA ARG A 185 5.43 28.93 18.92
C ARG A 185 6.44 29.00 17.79
N LEU A 186 7.51 29.77 17.97
CA LEU A 186 8.70 29.78 17.11
C LEU A 186 9.77 28.85 17.71
N TYR A 187 10.21 27.82 16.97
CA TYR A 187 11.12 26.79 17.47
C TYR A 187 11.95 26.15 16.34
N TYR A 188 12.98 25.39 16.72
CA TYR A 188 13.64 24.42 15.83
C TYR A 188 13.04 23.04 16.13
N GLY A 189 13.00 22.15 15.13
CA GLY A 189 12.50 20.79 15.28
C GLY A 189 13.46 19.87 16.02
N ASP A 190 13.88 20.22 17.25
CA ASP A 190 14.76 19.39 18.08
C ASP A 190 14.16 18.00 18.38
N ASP A 191 12.83 17.89 18.30
CA ASP A 191 12.01 16.67 18.24
C ASP A 191 12.20 15.91 16.91
N GLU A 192 11.97 16.55 15.75
CA GLU A 192 12.14 15.97 14.40
C GLU A 192 13.60 15.62 14.02
N LYS A 193 14.56 15.79 14.94
CA LYS A 193 16.01 15.63 14.73
C LYS A 193 16.44 14.17 14.57
N TYR A 194 15.78 13.26 15.27
CA TYR A 194 16.04 11.82 15.21
C TYR A 194 14.71 11.07 15.11
N PHE A 195 14.64 10.13 14.17
CA PHE A 195 13.51 9.21 14.07
C PHE A 195 13.93 7.80 14.50
N ARG A 196 13.10 7.14 15.31
CA ARG A 196 13.31 5.74 15.72
C ARG A 196 13.05 4.81 14.54
N LYS A 197 13.97 3.88 14.27
CA LYS A 197 13.89 2.96 13.12
C LYS A 197 13.37 1.58 13.56
N PRO A 198 12.14 1.18 13.16
CA PRO A 198 11.57 -0.11 13.55
C PRO A 198 12.43 -1.30 13.09
N TYR A 199 12.31 -2.42 13.80
CA TYR A 199 13.16 -3.61 13.64
C TYR A 199 13.21 -4.10 12.18
N ASN A 200 12.06 -4.10 11.49
CA ASN A 200 11.93 -4.61 10.13
C ASN A 200 12.70 -3.80 9.07
N PHE A 201 13.16 -2.58 9.38
CA PHE A 201 13.97 -1.76 8.48
C PHE A 201 15.47 -2.02 8.68
N LEU A 202 16.11 -2.56 7.65
CA LEU A 202 17.56 -2.80 7.61
C LEU A 202 18.35 -1.52 7.39
N LYS A 203 17.80 -0.57 6.62
CA LYS A 203 18.29 0.80 6.54
C LYS A 203 17.21 1.77 6.09
N TYR A 204 17.32 3.02 6.51
CA TYR A 204 16.58 4.18 6.01
C TYR A 204 17.55 5.36 5.96
N HIS A 205 17.51 6.15 4.90
CA HIS A 205 18.39 7.30 4.69
C HIS A 205 17.60 8.44 4.05
N PHE A 206 17.57 9.60 4.70
CA PHE A 206 16.97 10.81 4.12
C PHE A 206 17.83 11.31 2.96
N GLU A 207 17.18 11.58 1.82
CA GLU A 207 17.82 11.94 0.57
C GLU A 207 16.87 12.88 -0.19
N GLY A 208 17.09 14.19 -0.06
CA GLY A 208 16.23 15.24 -0.63
C GLY A 208 16.50 15.50 -2.11
N LEU A 209 16.11 14.55 -2.97
CA LEU A 209 16.23 14.67 -4.42
C LEU A 209 14.87 14.99 -5.05
N ALA A 210 14.66 16.27 -5.36
CA ALA A 210 13.58 16.68 -6.26
C ALA A 210 14.06 16.65 -7.72
N ASP A 211 13.27 16.04 -8.61
CA ASP A 211 13.43 16.25 -10.06
C ASP A 211 13.04 17.70 -10.38
N THR A 212 14.05 18.58 -10.38
CA THR A 212 13.90 20.04 -10.63
C THR A 212 13.45 20.36 -12.05
N LEU A 213 13.56 19.40 -12.97
CA LEU A 213 12.97 19.46 -14.30
C LEU A 213 11.49 19.06 -14.20
N SER A 214 10.63 20.03 -13.88
CA SER A 214 9.17 19.85 -13.98
C SER A 214 8.79 19.57 -15.43
N SER A 215 8.41 18.31 -15.68
CA SER A 215 8.05 17.84 -17.03
C SER A 215 6.71 18.44 -17.45
N SER A 216 6.73 19.31 -18.46
CA SER A 216 5.52 19.85 -19.11
C SER A 216 5.31 19.16 -20.46
N GLU A 217 4.25 18.37 -20.56
CA GLU A 217 3.81 17.75 -21.82
C GLU A 217 2.45 18.33 -22.24
N PHE A 218 2.34 18.74 -23.50
CA PHE A 218 1.10 19.20 -24.13
C PHE A 218 0.50 18.09 -24.98
N TYR A 219 -0.83 17.98 -24.96
CA TYR A 219 -1.60 17.00 -25.72
C TYR A 219 -2.79 17.66 -26.43
N ASP A 220 -3.07 17.22 -27.65
CA ASP A 220 -4.08 17.83 -28.51
C ASP A 220 -5.51 17.35 -28.19
N ASP A 221 -5.68 16.18 -27.56
CA ASP A 221 -6.97 15.74 -27.02
C ASP A 221 -6.84 14.82 -25.78
N ALA A 222 -7.96 14.56 -25.11
CA ALA A 222 -8.00 13.79 -23.87
C ALA A 222 -7.54 12.33 -24.03
N ASN A 223 -7.73 11.73 -25.21
CA ASN A 223 -7.37 10.35 -25.50
C ASN A 223 -5.85 10.21 -25.68
N GLU A 224 -5.19 11.23 -26.25
CA GLU A 224 -3.73 11.28 -26.34
C GLU A 224 -3.10 11.30 -24.93
N LEU A 225 -3.51 12.24 -24.07
CA LEU A 225 -3.10 12.32 -22.66
C LEU A 225 -3.34 10.99 -21.92
N LEU A 226 -4.55 10.43 -22.02
CA LEU A 226 -4.89 9.15 -21.38
C LEU A 226 -4.02 7.99 -21.89
N SER A 227 -3.68 7.96 -23.19
CA SER A 227 -2.81 6.93 -23.78
C SER A 227 -1.37 7.07 -23.29
N LYS A 228 -0.88 8.29 -23.11
CA LYS A 228 0.49 8.59 -22.67
C LYS A 228 0.69 8.24 -21.21
N THR A 229 -0.18 8.72 -20.31
CA THR A 229 -0.06 8.39 -18.89
C THR A 229 -0.28 6.91 -18.61
N LYS A 230 -1.16 6.22 -19.36
CA LYS A 230 -1.35 4.76 -19.25
C LYS A 230 -0.07 3.95 -19.56
N ASN A 231 0.82 4.48 -20.39
CA ASN A 231 2.04 3.79 -20.83
C ASN A 231 3.31 4.18 -20.02
N GLY A 232 3.20 5.08 -19.02
CA GLY A 232 4.35 5.79 -18.42
C GLY A 232 4.99 5.17 -17.16
N ALA A 233 5.41 3.90 -17.15
CA ALA A 233 5.91 3.21 -15.93
C ALA A 233 6.98 2.09 -16.13
N SER A 234 8.30 2.33 -15.84
CA SER A 234 9.37 1.32 -15.45
C SER A 234 10.02 1.53 -14.02
N LEU A 235 10.20 0.53 -13.11
CA LEU A 235 10.54 0.76 -11.65
C LEU A 235 11.99 1.17 -11.37
N SER A 236 12.13 1.86 -10.23
CA SER A 236 13.10 1.49 -9.18
C SER A 236 12.39 0.83 -7.98
N GLY A 237 12.56 -0.48 -7.78
CA GLY A 237 12.03 -1.20 -6.61
C GLY A 237 12.15 -2.72 -6.75
N GLY A 238 12.71 -3.36 -5.73
CA GLY A 238 13.11 -4.77 -5.78
C GLY A 238 12.04 -5.73 -5.26
N ILE A 239 11.62 -6.68 -6.10
CA ILE A 239 10.77 -7.82 -5.73
C ILE A 239 11.67 -9.01 -5.33
N SER A 240 11.30 -9.76 -4.29
CA SER A 240 11.91 -11.06 -3.96
C SER A 240 10.85 -12.17 -3.92
N PHE A 241 11.12 -13.28 -4.60
CA PHE A 241 10.20 -14.42 -4.68
C PHE A 241 10.47 -15.48 -3.61
N GLY A 242 9.40 -15.88 -2.91
CA GLY A 242 9.11 -17.25 -2.48
C GLY A 242 7.66 -17.54 -2.91
N ILE A 243 7.23 -18.75 -3.23
CA ILE A 243 7.72 -20.09 -2.86
C ILE A 243 7.95 -20.93 -4.13
N GLY A 244 9.08 -21.65 -4.22
CA GLY A 244 9.39 -22.53 -5.36
C GLY A 244 10.82 -23.09 -5.33
N PRO A 245 11.13 -24.16 -6.12
CA PRO A 245 12.43 -24.83 -6.10
C PRO A 245 13.61 -23.96 -6.59
N PRO A 246 14.86 -24.27 -6.19
CA PRO A 246 15.97 -23.31 -6.26
C PRO A 246 16.64 -23.17 -7.63
N LYS A 247 17.26 -21.98 -7.82
CA LYS A 247 17.93 -21.44 -9.04
C LYS A 247 16.89 -20.86 -10.02
N VAL A 248 16.84 -19.54 -10.31
CA VAL A 248 17.91 -18.51 -10.40
C VAL A 248 17.41 -17.16 -9.84
N PRO A 249 18.23 -16.37 -9.11
CA PRO A 249 17.85 -15.04 -8.66
C PRO A 249 17.95 -14.00 -9.81
N VAL A 250 16.84 -13.74 -10.49
CA VAL A 250 16.72 -12.67 -11.50
C VAL A 250 16.16 -11.40 -10.85
N THR A 251 16.89 -10.29 -10.89
CA THR A 251 16.45 -8.98 -10.40
C THR A 251 15.73 -8.19 -11.51
N LEU A 252 14.46 -7.82 -11.28
CA LEU A 252 13.57 -7.10 -12.22
C LEU A 252 12.98 -5.81 -11.62
N SER A 253 12.46 -4.91 -12.48
CA SER A 253 12.03 -3.53 -12.12
C SER A 253 11.05 -2.90 -13.19
N LEU A 254 9.80 -2.45 -12.84
CA LEU A 254 8.59 -2.47 -13.72
C LEU A 254 7.57 -1.32 -14.13
N ASN A 255 7.13 -0.12 -13.61
CA ASN A 255 7.15 0.75 -12.39
C ASN A 255 5.87 0.65 -11.52
N VAL A 256 5.82 1.48 -10.46
CA VAL A 256 4.62 2.24 -10.08
C VAL A 256 4.91 3.76 -9.95
N SER A 257 5.04 4.45 -11.09
CA SER A 257 4.56 5.83 -11.20
C SER A 257 3.03 5.78 -11.18
N GLY A 258 2.37 6.80 -10.67
CA GLY A 258 0.94 6.70 -10.31
C GLY A 258 0.02 6.32 -11.48
N SER A 259 -0.73 5.22 -11.33
CA SER A 259 -1.85 4.94 -12.23
C SER A 259 -2.96 5.98 -12.05
N LEU A 260 -3.49 6.48 -13.16
CA LEU A 260 -4.67 7.35 -13.18
C LEU A 260 -5.88 6.63 -12.59
N THR A 261 -6.61 7.33 -11.73
CA THR A 261 -7.85 6.83 -11.12
C THR A 261 -9.02 6.82 -12.10
N SER A 262 -9.96 5.90 -11.92
CA SER A 262 -11.22 5.87 -12.67
C SER A 262 -12.05 7.15 -12.47
N SER A 263 -12.00 7.75 -11.28
CA SER A 263 -12.60 9.06 -11.00
C SER A 263 -11.98 10.18 -11.82
N PHE A 264 -10.65 10.22 -11.98
CA PHE A 264 -9.99 11.19 -12.86
C PHE A 264 -10.41 11.01 -14.32
N VAL A 265 -10.45 9.78 -14.85
CA VAL A 265 -10.91 9.53 -16.23
C VAL A 265 -12.35 10.01 -16.42
N ASN A 266 -13.24 9.76 -15.47
CA ASN A 266 -14.62 10.23 -15.49
C ASN A 266 -14.73 11.77 -15.38
N GLN A 267 -13.80 12.43 -14.70
CA GLN A 267 -13.72 13.89 -14.60
C GLN A 267 -13.19 14.51 -15.90
N LEU A 268 -12.19 13.90 -16.52
CA LEU A 268 -11.57 14.32 -17.78
C LEU A 268 -12.49 14.11 -18.99
N SER A 269 -13.33 13.06 -18.96
CA SER A 269 -14.30 12.76 -20.04
C SER A 269 -15.31 13.88 -20.33
N LYS A 270 -15.50 14.81 -19.37
CA LYS A 270 -16.32 16.02 -19.53
C LYS A 270 -15.73 17.03 -20.53
N TYR A 271 -14.44 16.92 -20.84
CA TYR A 271 -13.68 17.86 -21.68
C TYR A 271 -13.22 17.23 -23.00
N ASN A 272 -13.87 16.14 -23.45
CA ASN A 272 -13.53 15.41 -24.68
C ASN A 272 -13.98 16.13 -25.99
N GLU A 273 -14.16 17.46 -25.94
CA GLU A 273 -14.39 18.30 -27.12
C GLU A 273 -13.04 18.73 -27.72
N LYS A 274 -12.91 18.74 -29.05
CA LYS A 274 -11.68 19.20 -29.74
C LYS A 274 -11.29 20.67 -29.47
N ARG A 275 -12.18 21.43 -28.83
CA ARG A 275 -11.94 22.79 -28.31
C ARG A 275 -10.92 22.81 -27.17
N PHE A 276 -10.76 21.72 -26.41
CA PHE A 276 -9.82 21.64 -25.30
C PHE A 276 -8.51 20.98 -25.71
N GLY A 277 -7.39 21.58 -25.29
CA GLY A 277 -6.09 20.93 -25.21
C GLY A 277 -5.73 20.71 -23.73
N PHE A 278 -4.72 19.89 -23.47
CA PHE A 278 -4.32 19.52 -22.12
C PHE A 278 -2.82 19.77 -21.93
N MET A 279 -2.44 20.34 -20.78
CA MET A 279 -1.04 20.36 -20.33
C MET A 279 -0.91 19.56 -19.04
N ARG A 280 -0.03 18.58 -19.03
CA ARG A 280 0.37 17.82 -17.84
C ARG A 280 1.68 18.39 -17.32
N VAL A 281 1.71 18.74 -16.04
CA VAL A 281 2.92 19.13 -15.31
C VAL A 281 3.18 18.08 -14.24
N SER A 282 4.30 17.36 -14.33
CA SER A 282 4.70 16.35 -13.35
C SER A 282 6.11 16.58 -12.79
N THR A 283 6.22 16.56 -11.47
CA THR A 283 7.48 16.54 -10.71
C THR A 283 7.45 15.34 -9.76
N LYS A 284 8.57 14.63 -9.68
CA LYS A 284 8.81 13.60 -8.66
C LYS A 284 9.74 14.17 -7.60
N VAL A 285 9.45 13.87 -6.34
CA VAL A 285 10.31 14.18 -5.20
C VAL A 285 10.62 12.87 -4.51
N GLN A 286 11.90 12.64 -4.22
CA GLN A 286 12.37 11.57 -3.35
C GLN A 286 12.83 12.24 -2.05
N THR A 287 12.46 11.64 -0.92
CA THR A 287 12.75 12.17 0.42
C THR A 287 13.58 11.19 1.26
N ALA A 288 13.47 9.88 0.99
CA ALA A 288 14.32 8.88 1.62
C ALA A 288 14.44 7.58 0.81
N HIS A 289 15.55 6.86 1.00
CA HIS A 289 15.81 5.54 0.43
C HIS A 289 15.87 4.49 1.54
N PHE A 290 15.03 3.45 1.45
CA PHE A 290 14.88 2.43 2.49
C PHE A 290 15.05 0.99 1.98
N LYS A 291 15.33 0.07 2.89
CA LYS A 291 15.46 -1.36 2.62
C LYS A 291 15.02 -2.18 3.84
N MET A 292 14.20 -3.20 3.60
CA MET A 292 13.69 -4.09 4.64
C MET A 292 14.71 -5.18 5.00
N ARG A 293 14.54 -5.76 6.19
CA ARG A 293 15.24 -6.96 6.66
C ARG A 293 14.83 -8.17 5.80
N ARG A 294 15.71 -9.17 5.67
CA ARG A 294 15.51 -10.37 4.82
C ARG A 294 15.41 -11.69 5.58
N HIS A 295 15.83 -11.72 6.83
CA HIS A 295 15.82 -12.89 7.71
C HIS A 295 15.32 -12.43 9.07
N ASN A 296 14.68 -13.34 9.82
CA ASN A 296 14.06 -13.04 11.12
C ASN A 296 13.11 -11.83 11.05
N ILE A 297 12.30 -11.75 9.99
CA ILE A 297 11.29 -10.70 9.82
C ILE A 297 10.20 -10.90 10.88
N VAL A 298 9.75 -9.82 11.51
CA VAL A 298 8.58 -9.85 12.41
C VAL A 298 7.35 -9.44 11.63
N LEU A 299 6.42 -10.38 11.48
CA LEU A 299 5.14 -10.15 10.80
C LEU A 299 4.20 -9.35 11.68
N ASP A 300 3.29 -8.63 11.03
CA ASP A 300 2.09 -8.10 11.67
C ASP A 300 1.30 -9.21 12.39
N GLU A 301 0.71 -8.90 13.54
CA GLU A 301 0.04 -9.92 14.37
C GLU A 301 -1.24 -10.48 13.73
N GLY A 302 -1.96 -9.69 12.93
CA GLY A 302 -3.09 -10.17 12.14
C GLY A 302 -2.64 -11.08 10.98
N MET A 303 -1.50 -10.76 10.33
CA MET A 303 -0.90 -11.67 9.36
C MET A 303 -0.43 -12.98 10.00
N LEU A 304 0.14 -12.90 11.21
CA LEU A 304 0.58 -14.08 11.96
C LEU A 304 -0.61 -14.98 12.33
N GLN A 305 -1.70 -14.41 12.86
CA GLN A 305 -2.94 -15.15 13.13
C GLN A 305 -3.47 -15.79 11.84
N SER A 306 -3.64 -15.02 10.77
CA SER A 306 -4.16 -15.51 9.49
C SER A 306 -3.29 -16.60 8.86
N LEU A 307 -1.97 -16.59 9.10
CA LEU A 307 -1.03 -17.62 8.66
C LEU A 307 -1.13 -18.90 9.50
N MET A 308 -1.32 -18.78 10.81
CA MET A 308 -1.56 -19.91 11.73
C MET A 308 -2.93 -20.57 11.53
N GLU A 309 -3.89 -19.85 10.95
CA GLU A 309 -5.23 -20.35 10.60
C GLU A 309 -5.29 -21.07 9.24
N LEU A 310 -4.22 -21.06 8.44
CA LEU A 310 -4.17 -21.81 7.19
C LEU A 310 -3.98 -23.32 7.43
N PRO A 311 -4.77 -24.20 6.79
CA PRO A 311 -4.58 -25.64 6.88
C PRO A 311 -3.28 -26.10 6.23
N GLU A 312 -2.59 -27.07 6.85
CA GLU A 312 -1.46 -27.80 6.22
C GLU A 312 -1.86 -28.48 4.90
N GLN A 313 -3.13 -28.89 4.79
CA GLN A 313 -3.70 -29.43 3.56
C GLN A 313 -4.14 -28.27 2.64
N PHE A 314 -3.59 -28.22 1.43
CA PHE A 314 -3.83 -27.16 0.46
C PHE A 314 -5.34 -26.94 0.18
N ASN A 315 -5.84 -25.75 0.53
CA ASN A 315 -7.19 -25.32 0.24
C ASN A 315 -7.19 -24.01 -0.57
N TYR A 316 -7.57 -24.07 -1.85
CA TYR A 316 -7.55 -22.90 -2.72
C TYR A 316 -8.37 -21.72 -2.18
N GLY A 317 -9.51 -21.97 -1.51
CA GLY A 317 -10.35 -20.91 -0.93
C GLY A 317 -9.63 -20.11 0.16
N MET A 318 -9.07 -20.80 1.15
CA MET A 318 -8.34 -20.17 2.26
C MET A 318 -7.09 -19.42 1.77
N TYR A 319 -6.31 -20.03 0.90
CA TYR A 319 -5.11 -19.39 0.34
C TYR A 319 -5.46 -18.22 -0.60
N ALA A 320 -6.58 -18.28 -1.35
CA ALA A 320 -7.05 -17.16 -2.17
C ALA A 320 -7.58 -16.00 -1.31
N LYS A 321 -8.26 -16.28 -0.20
CA LYS A 321 -8.66 -15.27 0.80
C LYS A 321 -7.40 -14.62 1.40
N PHE A 322 -6.42 -15.39 1.86
CA PHE A 322 -5.14 -14.86 2.36
C PHE A 322 -4.38 -14.01 1.32
N ILE A 323 -4.33 -14.41 0.04
CA ILE A 323 -3.66 -13.63 -1.03
C ILE A 323 -4.45 -12.38 -1.43
N ASN A 324 -5.77 -12.39 -1.29
CA ASN A 324 -6.58 -11.17 -1.39
C ASN A 324 -6.29 -10.22 -0.21
N ASP A 325 -6.30 -10.79 1.00
CA ASP A 325 -6.30 -10.06 2.25
C ASP A 325 -4.90 -9.59 2.67
N TYR A 326 -3.80 -10.22 2.23
CA TYR A 326 -2.40 -9.76 2.46
C TYR A 326 -1.63 -9.41 1.18
N GLY A 327 -2.26 -9.60 0.01
CA GLY A 327 -1.70 -9.25 -1.28
C GLY A 327 -0.81 -10.32 -1.91
N THR A 328 -0.41 -10.08 -3.16
CA THR A 328 0.44 -11.00 -3.94
C THR A 328 1.94 -10.78 -3.76
N HIS A 329 2.33 -9.62 -3.23
CA HIS A 329 3.71 -9.14 -3.14
C HIS A 329 3.86 -8.21 -1.93
N TYR A 330 5.06 -8.18 -1.34
CA TYR A 330 5.44 -7.28 -0.26
C TYR A 330 6.68 -6.44 -0.64
N ILE A 331 6.86 -5.32 0.05
CA ILE A 331 7.92 -4.34 -0.24
C ILE A 331 9.26 -4.81 0.36
N THR A 332 10.35 -4.86 -0.43
CA THR A 332 11.68 -5.23 0.10
C THR A 332 12.66 -4.05 0.19
N SER A 333 12.44 -3.02 -0.62
CA SER A 333 13.20 -1.77 -0.67
C SER A 333 12.53 -0.81 -1.66
N GLY A 334 12.69 0.49 -1.44
CA GLY A 334 12.15 1.52 -2.31
C GLY A 334 12.65 2.91 -1.96
N THR A 335 11.96 3.91 -2.50
CA THR A 335 12.19 5.33 -2.20
C THR A 335 10.89 5.96 -1.74
N MET A 336 10.86 6.52 -0.53
CA MET A 336 9.75 7.34 -0.05
C MET A 336 9.80 8.71 -0.73
N GLY A 337 8.65 9.35 -0.88
CA GLY A 337 8.58 10.73 -1.34
C GLY A 337 7.22 11.11 -1.87
N GLY A 338 7.15 11.58 -3.11
CA GLY A 338 5.88 11.90 -3.74
C GLY A 338 5.98 12.22 -5.23
N ILE A 339 4.82 12.19 -5.87
CA ILE A 339 4.59 12.70 -7.22
C ILE A 339 3.60 13.84 -7.09
N TYR A 340 3.97 15.01 -7.60
CA TYR A 340 3.09 16.14 -7.81
C TYR A 340 2.69 16.16 -9.28
N GLU A 341 1.42 15.87 -9.57
CA GLU A 341 0.90 15.84 -10.93
C GLU A 341 -0.30 16.80 -11.06
N TYR A 342 -0.22 17.70 -12.03
CA TYR A 342 -1.30 18.63 -12.37
C TYR A 342 -1.66 18.47 -13.84
N VAL A 343 -2.95 18.46 -14.14
CA VAL A 343 -3.45 18.60 -15.51
C VAL A 343 -4.25 19.90 -15.61
N LEU A 344 -3.81 20.79 -16.50
CA LEU A 344 -4.53 21.98 -16.88
C LEU A 344 -5.35 21.68 -18.15
N VAL A 345 -6.60 22.12 -18.16
CA VAL A 345 -7.49 22.03 -19.33
C VAL A 345 -7.57 23.40 -19.98
N LEU A 346 -7.24 23.48 -21.27
CA LEU A 346 -6.98 24.74 -21.95
C LEU A 346 -7.92 24.90 -23.16
N ASP A 347 -8.76 25.93 -23.15
CA ASP A 347 -9.65 26.27 -24.27
C ASP A 347 -8.84 26.89 -25.43
N LYS A 348 -8.69 26.14 -26.53
CA LYS A 348 -7.85 26.49 -27.68
C LYS A 348 -8.33 27.75 -28.39
N GLU A 349 -9.64 27.98 -28.47
CA GLU A 349 -10.19 29.18 -29.11
C GLU A 349 -9.80 30.42 -28.29
N LYS A 350 -9.98 30.37 -26.97
CA LYS A 350 -9.59 31.47 -26.07
C LYS A 350 -8.08 31.72 -26.05
N MET A 351 -7.24 30.67 -26.11
CA MET A 351 -5.79 30.84 -26.23
C MET A 351 -5.41 31.47 -27.58
N SER A 352 -6.03 31.05 -28.69
CA SER A 352 -5.73 31.61 -30.02
C SER A 352 -6.07 33.10 -30.14
N ALA A 353 -7.10 33.56 -29.41
CA ALA A 353 -7.49 34.97 -29.34
C ALA A 353 -6.53 35.84 -28.50
N ALA A 354 -5.64 35.23 -27.70
CA ALA A 354 -4.68 35.94 -26.86
C ALA A 354 -3.31 35.20 -26.83
N PRO A 355 -2.46 35.33 -27.87
CA PRO A 355 -1.23 34.53 -27.99
C PRO A 355 -0.24 34.63 -26.81
N GLN A 356 -0.25 35.73 -26.05
CA GLN A 356 0.55 35.84 -24.81
C GLN A 356 0.04 34.95 -23.65
N ALA A 357 -1.15 34.35 -23.77
CA ALA A 357 -1.74 33.51 -22.73
C ALA A 357 -1.07 32.14 -22.60
N GLN A 358 -0.36 31.66 -23.64
CA GLN A 358 0.19 30.30 -23.63
C GLN A 358 1.38 30.16 -22.67
N ASP A 359 2.30 31.14 -22.64
CA ASP A 359 3.35 31.22 -21.60
C ASP A 359 2.79 31.67 -20.24
N LYS A 360 1.78 32.56 -20.24
CA LYS A 360 1.21 33.13 -19.01
C LYS A 360 0.30 32.17 -18.24
N ALA A 361 -0.38 31.22 -18.90
CA ALA A 361 -1.17 30.18 -18.21
C ALA A 361 -0.28 29.27 -17.34
N THR A 362 0.98 29.09 -17.74
CA THR A 362 2.01 28.37 -16.97
C THR A 362 2.47 29.16 -15.73
N GLN A 363 2.31 30.49 -15.71
CA GLN A 363 2.64 31.35 -14.57
C GLN A 363 1.43 31.70 -13.68
N HIS A 364 0.23 31.79 -14.27
CA HIS A 364 -1.03 32.10 -13.61
C HIS A 364 -2.06 31.04 -13.99
N GLY A 365 -2.07 29.92 -13.25
CA GLY A 365 -3.02 28.83 -13.47
C GLY A 365 -4.47 29.29 -13.27
N THR A 366 -5.27 29.24 -14.33
CA THR A 366 -6.65 29.75 -14.36
C THR A 366 -7.69 28.71 -13.97
N GLU A 367 -7.51 27.45 -14.39
CA GLU A 367 -8.21 26.26 -13.89
C GLU A 367 -7.22 25.09 -13.87
N SER A 368 -7.13 24.36 -12.76
CA SER A 368 -6.22 23.22 -12.60
C SER A 368 -6.90 22.04 -11.91
N ILE A 369 -6.59 20.83 -12.36
CA ILE A 369 -6.97 19.59 -11.67
C ILE A 369 -5.68 18.94 -11.16
N GLY A 370 -5.38 19.15 -9.88
CA GLY A 370 -4.17 18.66 -9.22
C GLY A 370 -4.39 17.37 -8.44
N PHE A 371 -3.46 16.44 -8.56
CA PHE A 371 -3.36 15.23 -7.75
C PHE A 371 -1.94 15.11 -7.19
N GLY A 372 -1.79 15.41 -5.91
CA GLY A 372 -0.62 14.93 -5.16
C GLY A 372 -0.73 13.41 -4.94
N THR A 373 0.41 12.74 -4.81
CA THR A 373 0.49 11.34 -4.40
C THR A 373 1.79 11.18 -3.64
N LEU A 374 1.74 11.28 -2.31
CA LEU A 374 2.87 10.96 -1.42
C LEU A 374 3.13 9.45 -1.50
N VAL A 375 4.29 9.01 -1.99
CA VAL A 375 4.59 7.59 -2.30
C VAL A 375 5.27 6.92 -1.12
#